data_AF-A0A1Q5XY49-F1
#
_entry.id   AF-A0A1Q5XY49-F1
#
_cell.length_a   1.000
_cell.length_b   1.000
_cell.length_c   1.000
_cell.angle_alpha   90.00
_cell.angle_beta   90.00
_cell.angle_gamma   90.00
#
_symmetry.space_group_name_H-M   'P 1'
#
loop_
_entity.id
_entity.type
_entity.pdbx_description
1 polymer ?
#
loop_
_entity_poly.entity_id
_entity_poly.type
_entity_poly.pdbx_seq_one_letter_code
_entity_poly.pdbx_strand_id
1 'polypeptide(L)'
;MKKLAAGFLAGAVLMISTQAIGASTSLVGKTIQAEYTVNVYGKKLADKAIVIDGKSYAPVRAIGELAGYKVSLSGKTISLDERQSVSSPSLAKAESITIGPLPTMTPDSETAVTKSKIKAIDSQIDNVVDDILSTSSKLKLDPSNTELKDKLEEYKAEYGDLLKQKDAELQK
;
A
#
# COMPACT_ATOMS: atom_id res chain seq x y z
N MET A 1 40.96 48.62 6.12
CA MET A 1 40.71 47.67 5.02
C MET A 1 40.35 46.25 5.48
N LYS A 2 40.91 45.72 6.58
CA LYS A 2 40.63 44.34 7.06
C LYS A 2 39.16 44.05 7.43
N LYS A 3 38.41 45.07 7.88
CA LYS A 3 37.00 44.94 8.28
C LYS A 3 36.02 44.87 7.09
N LEU A 4 36.42 45.40 5.92
CA LEU A 4 35.59 45.33 4.70
C LEU A 4 35.80 44.00 3.96
N ALA A 5 37.00 43.43 4.05
CA ALA A 5 37.28 42.10 3.53
C ALA A 5 36.44 41.02 4.24
N ALA A 6 36.27 41.12 5.56
CA ALA A 6 35.43 40.20 6.33
C ALA A 6 33.93 40.29 5.95
N GLY A 7 33.43 41.51 5.72
CA GLY A 7 32.05 41.72 5.25
C GLY A 7 31.82 41.19 3.83
N PHE A 8 32.79 41.37 2.94
CA PHE A 8 32.73 40.82 1.58
C PHE A 8 32.76 39.30 1.56
N LEU A 9 33.60 38.68 2.39
CA LEU A 9 33.66 37.22 2.55
C LEU A 9 32.35 36.64 3.11
N ALA A 10 31.76 37.28 4.12
CA ALA A 10 30.48 36.86 4.68
C ALA A 10 29.33 37.01 3.67
N GLY A 11 29.32 38.10 2.89
CA GLY A 11 28.33 38.32 1.83
C GLY A 11 28.45 37.30 0.68
N ALA A 12 29.68 36.96 0.28
CA ALA A 12 29.93 35.95 -0.74
C ALA A 12 29.44 34.56 -0.32
N VAL A 13 29.60 34.19 0.96
CA VAL A 13 29.08 32.92 1.50
C VAL A 13 27.54 32.91 1.55
N LEU A 14 26.90 34.03 1.86
CA LEU A 14 25.43 34.15 1.88
C LEU A 14 24.79 34.12 0.48
N MET A 15 25.52 34.57 -0.55
CA MET A 15 25.08 34.50 -1.94
C MET A 15 25.16 33.08 -2.54
N ILE A 16 25.80 32.13 -1.84
CA ILE A 16 25.73 30.69 -2.16
C ILE A 16 24.53 30.05 -1.43
N SER A 17 23.53 30.84 -1.06
CA SER A 17 22.23 30.30 -0.68
C SER A 17 21.69 29.51 -1.88
N THR A 18 21.68 28.20 -1.68
CA THR A 18 21.21 27.18 -2.61
C THR A 18 19.90 27.63 -3.26
N GLN A 19 19.94 27.93 -4.55
CA GLN A 19 18.74 28.11 -5.35
C GLN A 19 18.03 26.76 -5.36
N ALA A 20 17.00 26.61 -4.52
CA ALA A 20 16.08 25.48 -4.58
C ALA A 20 15.24 25.65 -5.85
N ILE A 21 15.81 25.26 -6.99
CA ILE A 21 15.08 25.16 -8.25
C ILE A 21 14.15 23.96 -8.11
N GLY A 22 12.91 24.23 -7.71
CA GLY A 22 11.80 23.32 -7.90
C GLY A 22 11.53 23.18 -9.40
N ALA A 23 12.33 22.36 -10.08
CA ALA A 23 12.08 21.99 -11.46
C ALA A 23 10.75 21.24 -11.49
N SER A 24 9.68 21.98 -11.78
CA SER A 24 8.38 21.42 -12.11
C SER A 24 8.51 20.78 -13.48
N THR A 25 9.13 19.60 -13.57
CA THR A 25 9.23 18.86 -14.82
C THR A 25 7.82 18.45 -15.22
N SER A 26 7.21 19.23 -16.12
CA SER A 26 5.91 18.90 -16.67
C SER A 26 6.00 17.58 -17.42
N LEU A 27 5.17 16.62 -17.04
CA LEU A 27 5.03 15.33 -17.72
C LEU A 27 4.14 15.43 -18.96
N VAL A 28 3.59 16.62 -19.23
CA VAL A 28 2.67 16.87 -20.34
C VAL A 28 3.44 16.79 -21.66
N GLY A 29 3.02 15.88 -22.54
CA GLY A 29 3.62 15.67 -23.86
C GLY A 29 4.66 14.54 -23.92
N LYS A 30 4.92 13.84 -22.81
CA LYS A 30 5.78 12.66 -22.83
C LYS A 30 5.01 11.40 -23.22
N THR A 31 5.68 10.51 -23.96
CA THR A 31 5.10 9.25 -24.40
C THR A 31 5.12 8.21 -23.30
N ILE A 32 4.10 7.35 -23.29
CA ILE A 32 4.05 6.18 -22.42
C ILE A 32 5.04 5.16 -22.99
N GLN A 33 6.08 4.84 -22.22
CA GLN A 33 7.15 3.93 -22.65
C GLN A 33 6.77 2.46 -22.42
N ALA A 34 6.04 2.18 -21.35
CA ALA A 34 5.61 0.83 -21.01
C ALA A 34 4.39 0.85 -20.09
N GLU A 35 3.62 -0.23 -20.11
CA GLU A 35 2.50 -0.47 -19.21
C GLU A 35 2.76 -1.72 -18.36
N TYR A 36 2.59 -1.60 -17.06
CA TYR A 36 2.80 -2.67 -16.09
C TYR A 36 1.51 -3.03 -15.38
N THR A 37 1.36 -4.32 -15.08
CA THR A 37 0.25 -4.79 -14.24
C THR A 37 0.55 -4.49 -12.79
N VAL A 38 -0.38 -3.85 -12.09
CA VAL A 38 -0.23 -3.54 -10.66
C VAL A 38 -1.01 -4.57 -9.86
N ASN A 39 -0.35 -5.18 -8.87
CA ASN A 39 -0.97 -6.14 -7.97
C ASN A 39 -1.01 -5.55 -6.56
N VAL A 40 -2.20 -5.45 -5.97
CA VAL A 40 -2.40 -4.88 -4.63
C VAL A 40 -3.16 -5.89 -3.80
N TYR A 41 -2.58 -6.33 -2.68
CA TYR A 41 -3.14 -7.40 -1.82
C TYR A 41 -3.49 -8.69 -2.60
N GLY A 42 -2.67 -9.07 -3.59
CA GLY A 42 -2.92 -10.25 -4.42
C GLY A 42 -4.01 -10.09 -5.49
N LYS A 43 -4.64 -8.91 -5.58
CA LYS A 43 -5.60 -8.57 -6.63
C LYS A 43 -4.95 -7.74 -7.72
N LYS A 44 -5.01 -8.24 -8.95
CA LYS A 44 -4.62 -7.49 -10.15
C LYS A 44 -5.57 -6.32 -10.33
N LEU A 45 -5.02 -5.12 -10.42
CA LEU A 45 -5.76 -3.92 -10.78
C LEU A 45 -6.11 -3.96 -12.27
N ALA A 46 -7.33 -3.53 -12.60
CA ALA A 46 -7.76 -3.34 -13.99
C ALA A 46 -6.94 -2.23 -14.67
N ASP A 47 -6.63 -1.19 -13.90
CA ASP A 47 -5.80 -0.07 -14.35
C ASP A 47 -4.31 -0.45 -14.26
N LYS A 48 -3.62 -0.30 -15.40
CA LYS A 48 -2.18 -0.54 -15.51
C LYS A 48 -1.39 0.68 -15.00
N ALA A 49 -0.20 0.45 -14.46
CA ALA A 49 0.78 1.50 -14.22
C ALA A 49 1.48 1.86 -15.52
N ILE A 50 1.76 3.14 -15.74
CA ILE A 50 2.48 3.62 -16.91
C ILE A 50 3.89 4.04 -16.53
N VAL A 51 4.85 3.78 -17.40
CA VAL A 51 6.21 4.28 -17.24
C VAL A 51 6.47 5.43 -18.19
N ILE A 52 6.93 6.55 -17.64
CA ILE A 52 7.32 7.75 -18.38
C ILE A 52 8.73 8.12 -17.89
N ASP A 53 9.69 8.26 -18.82
CA ASP A 53 11.11 8.49 -18.52
C ASP A 53 11.71 7.53 -17.49
N GLY A 54 11.38 6.25 -17.56
CA GLY A 54 11.86 5.26 -16.58
C GLY A 54 11.28 5.38 -15.17
N LYS A 55 10.30 6.27 -14.94
CA LYS A 55 9.56 6.36 -13.68
C LYS A 55 8.18 5.71 -13.82
N SER A 56 7.82 4.84 -12.88
CA SER A 56 6.51 4.19 -12.83
C SER A 56 5.47 5.05 -12.12
N TYR A 57 4.35 5.28 -12.78
CA TYR A 57 3.19 6.00 -12.27
C TYR A 57 2.05 5.03 -12.07
N ALA A 58 1.62 4.88 -10.82
CA ALA A 58 0.57 3.94 -10.44
C ALA A 58 -0.81 4.62 -10.38
N PRO A 59 -1.89 3.92 -10.73
CA PRO A 59 -3.25 4.47 -10.69
C PRO A 59 -3.73 4.61 -9.24
N VAL A 60 -3.54 5.80 -8.67
CA VAL A 60 -3.88 6.12 -7.27
C VAL A 60 -5.35 5.86 -6.96
N ARG A 61 -6.25 6.09 -7.93
CA ARG A 61 -7.68 5.84 -7.76
C ARG A 61 -7.98 4.37 -7.48
N ALA A 62 -7.49 3.49 -8.35
CA ALA A 62 -7.75 2.07 -8.25
C ALA A 62 -7.12 1.48 -6.98
N ILE A 63 -5.93 1.94 -6.63
CA ILE A 63 -5.23 1.55 -5.39
C ILE A 63 -6.01 2.03 -4.16
N GLY A 64 -6.44 3.30 -4.14
CA GLY A 64 -7.16 3.89 -3.02
C GLY A 64 -8.54 3.26 -2.82
N GLU A 65 -9.28 2.98 -3.90
CA GLU A 65 -10.57 2.29 -3.83
C GLU A 65 -10.42 0.86 -3.30
N LEU A 66 -9.37 0.13 -3.70
CA LEU A 66 -9.07 -1.19 -3.12
C LEU A 66 -8.67 -1.11 -1.64
N ALA A 67 -7.96 -0.05 -1.25
CA ALA A 67 -7.56 0.20 0.13
C ALA A 67 -8.73 0.73 1.00
N GLY A 68 -9.94 0.87 0.44
CA GLY A 68 -11.13 1.29 1.18
C GLY A 68 -11.29 2.81 1.31
N TYR A 69 -10.46 3.59 0.64
CA TYR A 69 -10.57 5.05 0.59
C TYR A 69 -11.49 5.49 -0.54
N LYS A 70 -12.17 6.61 -0.34
CA LYS A 70 -12.87 7.33 -1.38
C LYS A 70 -11.89 8.30 -2.03
N VAL A 71 -11.48 8.00 -3.25
CA VAL A 71 -10.59 8.89 -4.02
C VAL A 71 -11.42 9.92 -4.78
N SER A 72 -11.21 11.20 -4.47
CA SER A 72 -11.84 12.32 -5.16
C SER A 72 -10.79 13.19 -5.84
N LEU A 73 -11.10 13.69 -7.04
CA LEU A 73 -10.28 14.65 -7.76
C LEU A 73 -10.96 16.01 -7.66
N SER A 74 -10.30 16.98 -7.03
CA SER A 74 -10.75 18.36 -6.97
C SER A 74 -9.68 19.27 -7.58
N GLY A 75 -9.93 19.73 -8.79
CA GLY A 75 -8.98 20.54 -9.57
C GLY A 75 -7.67 19.79 -9.85
N LYS A 76 -6.58 20.22 -9.21
CA LYS A 76 -5.23 19.62 -9.32
C LYS A 76 -4.85 18.78 -8.10
N THR A 77 -5.79 18.54 -7.18
CA THR A 77 -5.55 17.82 -5.93
C THR A 77 -6.35 16.51 -5.93
N ILE A 78 -5.65 15.41 -5.63
CA ILE A 78 -6.26 14.10 -5.40
C ILE A 78 -6.39 13.93 -3.88
N SER A 79 -7.61 13.74 -3.40
CA SER A 79 -7.89 13.53 -1.96
C SER A 79 -8.31 12.08 -1.74
N LEU A 80 -7.75 11.45 -0.71
CA LEU A 80 -8.11 10.12 -0.26
C LEU A 80 -8.84 10.28 1.08
N ASP A 81 -10.15 10.22 1.04
CA ASP A 81 -10.97 10.32 2.23
C ASP A 81 -11.23 8.91 2.76
N GLU A 82 -11.10 8.71 4.08
CA GLU A 82 -11.59 7.49 4.70
C GLU A 82 -13.08 7.37 4.42
N ARG A 83 -13.48 6.21 3.90
CA ARG A 83 -14.88 5.95 3.63
C ARG A 83 -15.55 5.74 4.99
N GLN A 84 -16.06 6.82 5.59
CA GLN A 84 -16.92 6.73 6.75
C GLN A 84 -17.96 5.66 6.44
N SER A 85 -18.00 4.62 7.29
CA SER A 85 -18.96 3.55 7.20
C SER A 85 -20.34 4.11 7.52
N VAL A 86 -20.94 4.80 6.55
CA VAL A 86 -22.39 4.95 6.51
C VAL A 86 -22.92 3.56 6.26
N SER A 87 -23.33 2.93 7.36
CA SER A 87 -24.15 1.75 7.41
C SER A 87 -25.13 1.76 6.24
N SER A 88 -24.93 0.78 5.35
CA SER A 88 -25.77 0.52 4.19
C SER A 88 -27.24 0.57 4.60
N PRO A 89 -28.10 1.42 4.00
CA PRO A 89 -29.53 1.28 4.19
C PRO A 89 -29.94 -0.02 3.50
N SER A 90 -30.33 -0.99 4.33
CA SER A 90 -31.04 -2.21 3.92
C SER A 90 -32.30 -1.83 3.14
N LEU A 91 -32.21 -1.89 1.81
CA LEU A 91 -33.36 -1.80 0.91
C LEU A 91 -34.04 -3.16 0.84
N ALA A 92 -35.00 -3.37 1.75
CA ALA A 92 -36.10 -4.28 1.52
C ALA A 92 -37.23 -3.50 0.83
N LYS A 93 -37.37 -3.67 -0.49
CA LYS A 93 -38.68 -3.61 -1.15
C LYS A 93 -38.63 -4.46 -2.40
N ALA A 94 -39.10 -5.70 -2.24
CA ALA A 94 -39.46 -6.58 -3.33
C ALA A 94 -40.75 -6.07 -3.97
N GLU A 95 -40.70 -5.79 -5.27
CA GLU A 95 -41.84 -5.93 -6.16
C GLU A 95 -41.40 -6.82 -7.33
N SER A 96 -42.04 -7.99 -7.39
CA SER A 96 -41.96 -9.00 -8.44
C SER A 96 -42.43 -8.49 -9.79
N ILE A 97 -41.91 -9.02 -10.92
CA ILE A 97 -42.63 -9.65 -12.06
C ILE A 97 -41.61 -10.21 -13.09
N THR A 98 -41.52 -11.55 -13.14
CA THR A 98 -41.50 -12.44 -14.33
C THR A 98 -40.27 -12.62 -15.26
N ILE A 99 -39.63 -13.78 -15.05
CA ILE A 99 -39.16 -14.85 -15.98
C ILE A 99 -38.03 -14.57 -16.98
N GLY A 100 -36.86 -15.14 -16.66
CA GLY A 100 -35.88 -15.69 -17.61
C GLY A 100 -35.02 -16.75 -16.89
N PRO A 101 -34.68 -17.91 -17.50
CA PRO A 101 -33.90 -18.94 -16.82
C PRO A 101 -32.44 -18.48 -16.75
N LEU A 102 -32.05 -17.88 -15.62
CA LEU A 102 -30.65 -17.67 -15.29
C LEU A 102 -30.13 -18.94 -14.61
N PRO A 103 -28.99 -19.52 -15.03
CA PRO A 103 -28.41 -20.66 -14.34
C PRO A 103 -28.15 -20.29 -12.88
N THR A 104 -28.83 -20.99 -11.98
CA THR A 104 -28.52 -21.03 -10.56
C THR A 104 -27.12 -21.62 -10.41
N MET A 105 -26.09 -20.78 -10.38
CA MET A 105 -24.83 -21.17 -9.77
C MET A 105 -25.05 -21.11 -8.26
N THR A 106 -25.25 -22.31 -7.71
CA THR A 106 -25.05 -22.67 -6.31
C THR A 106 -23.99 -21.80 -5.64
N PRO A 107 -24.26 -21.25 -4.44
CA PRO A 107 -23.22 -20.61 -3.64
C PRO A 107 -22.28 -21.73 -3.15
N ASP A 108 -21.18 -21.89 -3.86
CA ASP A 108 -20.10 -22.80 -3.50
C ASP A 108 -19.58 -22.41 -2.12
N SER A 109 -20.01 -23.17 -1.11
CA SER A 109 -19.66 -23.02 0.30
C SER A 109 -18.15 -23.19 0.54
N GLU A 110 -17.38 -23.62 -0.45
CA GLU A 110 -15.92 -23.75 -0.40
C GLU A 110 -15.21 -22.39 -0.42
N THR A 111 -15.70 -21.41 -1.18
CA THR A 111 -15.05 -20.08 -1.26
C THR A 111 -15.19 -19.24 0.01
N ALA A 112 -16.25 -19.46 0.80
CA ALA A 112 -16.48 -18.77 2.06
C ALA A 112 -15.57 -19.30 3.19
N VAL A 113 -15.32 -20.60 3.22
CA VAL A 113 -14.43 -21.24 4.20
C VAL A 113 -12.97 -20.87 3.91
N THR A 114 -12.53 -20.93 2.64
CA THR A 114 -11.16 -20.56 2.26
C THR A 114 -10.87 -19.08 2.55
N LYS A 115 -11.81 -18.17 2.28
CA LYS A 115 -11.66 -16.75 2.64
C LYS A 115 -11.55 -16.51 4.14
N SER A 116 -12.22 -17.33 4.95
CA SER A 116 -12.20 -17.22 6.42
C SER A 116 -10.88 -17.71 7.00
N LYS A 117 -10.30 -18.78 6.43
CA LYS A 117 -8.99 -19.30 6.83
C LYS A 117 -7.84 -18.37 6.42
N ILE A 118 -7.88 -17.83 5.20
CA ILE A 118 -6.90 -16.81 4.76
C ILE A 118 -6.94 -15.58 5.67
N LYS A 119 -8.13 -15.12 6.08
CA LYS A 119 -8.26 -13.99 7.01
C LYS A 119 -7.71 -14.30 8.40
N ALA A 120 -7.83 -15.54 8.86
CA ALA A 120 -7.23 -15.99 10.12
C ALA A 120 -5.70 -16.02 10.04
N ILE A 121 -5.15 -16.53 8.93
CA ILE A 121 -3.70 -16.54 8.67
C ILE A 121 -3.17 -15.11 8.57
N ASP A 122 -3.87 -14.21 7.89
CA ASP A 122 -3.50 -12.78 7.83
C ASP A 122 -3.41 -12.14 9.22
N SER A 123 -4.39 -12.42 10.09
CA SER A 123 -4.36 -11.92 11.46
C SER A 123 -3.21 -12.50 12.29
N GLN A 124 -2.82 -13.76 12.06
CA GLN A 124 -1.65 -14.35 12.72
C GLN A 124 -0.36 -13.73 12.18
N ILE A 125 -0.28 -13.47 10.88
CA ILE A 125 0.85 -12.78 10.25
C ILE A 125 1.04 -11.39 10.88
N ASP A 126 -0.04 -10.62 11.05
CA ASP A 126 0.04 -9.28 11.65
C ASP A 126 0.59 -9.34 13.09
N ASN A 127 0.13 -10.29 13.90
CA ASN A 127 0.64 -10.48 15.26
C ASN A 127 2.13 -10.83 15.28
N VAL A 128 2.57 -11.75 14.39
CA VAL A 128 3.99 -12.15 14.31
C VAL A 128 4.85 -10.97 13.83
N VAL A 129 4.35 -10.14 12.91
CA VAL A 129 5.06 -8.92 12.47
C VAL A 129 5.22 -7.92 13.61
N ASP A 130 4.18 -7.73 14.42
CA ASP A 130 4.26 -6.86 15.61
C ASP A 130 5.26 -7.40 16.64
N ASP A 131 5.29 -8.71 16.87
CA ASP A 131 6.27 -9.35 17.76
C ASP A 131 7.71 -9.23 17.22
N ILE A 132 7.93 -9.36 15.91
CA ILE A 132 9.22 -9.10 15.25
C ILE A 132 9.64 -7.65 15.43
N LEU A 133 8.74 -6.69 15.22
CA LEU A 133 9.04 -5.25 15.36
C LEU A 133 9.35 -4.89 16.82
N SER A 134 8.58 -5.42 17.76
CA SER A 134 8.81 -5.24 19.21
C SER A 134 10.15 -5.84 19.65
N THR A 135 10.42 -7.09 19.25
CA THR A 135 11.64 -7.82 19.61
C THR A 135 12.88 -7.20 18.97
N SER A 136 12.80 -6.84 17.68
CA SER A 136 13.90 -6.15 16.99
C SER A 136 14.19 -4.76 17.56
N SER A 137 13.16 -4.05 18.05
CA SER A 137 13.33 -2.76 18.74
C SER A 137 14.01 -2.94 20.10
N LYS A 138 13.65 -3.98 20.86
CA LYS A 138 14.33 -4.33 22.12
C LYS A 138 15.78 -4.77 21.88
N LEU A 139 16.04 -5.54 20.83
CA LEU A 139 17.38 -5.98 20.44
C LEU A 139 18.27 -4.81 19.97
N LYS A 140 17.70 -3.74 19.40
CA LYS A 140 18.45 -2.50 19.12
C LYS A 140 18.93 -1.78 20.38
N LEU A 141 18.16 -1.89 21.47
CA LEU A 141 18.51 -1.31 22.77
C LEU A 141 19.50 -2.19 23.54
N ASP A 142 19.41 -3.52 23.37
CA ASP A 142 20.32 -4.51 23.95
C ASP A 142 20.79 -5.55 22.91
N PRO A 143 21.83 -5.22 22.11
CA PRO A 143 22.31 -6.08 21.02
C PRO A 143 23.05 -7.32 21.48
N SER A 144 23.35 -7.44 22.78
CA SER A 144 24.07 -8.58 23.37
C SER A 144 23.12 -9.64 23.92
N ASN A 145 21.81 -9.38 23.90
CA ASN A 145 20.81 -10.30 24.40
C ASN A 145 20.57 -11.46 23.42
N THR A 146 21.12 -12.62 23.73
CA THR A 146 21.00 -13.86 22.92
C THR A 146 19.55 -14.36 22.85
N GLU A 147 18.79 -14.25 23.93
CA GLU A 147 17.41 -14.72 24.00
C GLU A 147 16.47 -13.93 23.06
N LEU A 148 16.69 -12.62 22.93
CA LEU A 148 15.97 -11.80 21.95
C LEU A 148 16.36 -12.09 20.50
N LYS A 149 17.60 -12.55 20.26
CA LYS A 149 18.03 -12.99 18.91
C LYS A 149 17.36 -14.29 18.53
N ASP A 150 17.36 -15.27 19.44
CA ASP A 150 16.75 -16.58 19.22
C ASP A 150 15.24 -16.43 18.97
N LYS A 151 14.55 -15.62 19.79
CA LYS A 151 13.11 -15.29 19.58
C LYS A 151 12.85 -14.57 18.26
N LEU A 152 13.72 -13.63 17.87
CA LEU A 152 13.57 -12.93 16.59
C LEU A 152 13.74 -13.88 15.40
N GLU A 153 14.62 -14.86 15.51
CA GLU A 153 14.82 -15.89 14.48
C GLU A 153 13.63 -16.86 14.43
N GLU A 154 13.10 -17.26 15.59
CA GLU A 154 11.87 -18.05 15.72
C GLU A 154 10.67 -17.36 15.06
N TYR A 155 10.40 -16.10 15.40
CA TYR A 155 9.29 -15.35 14.79
C TYR A 155 9.46 -15.16 13.27
N LYS A 156 10.70 -15.00 12.78
CA LYS A 156 10.95 -14.92 11.34
C LYS A 156 10.70 -16.24 10.62
N ALA A 157 11.06 -17.36 11.25
CA ALA A 157 10.77 -18.69 10.73
C ALA A 157 9.26 -18.94 10.69
N GLU A 158 8.56 -18.62 11.78
CA GLU A 158 7.11 -18.73 11.90
C GLU A 158 6.40 -17.87 10.84
N TYR A 159 6.79 -16.61 10.65
CA TYR A 159 6.27 -15.75 9.57
C TYR A 159 6.44 -16.37 8.18
N GLY A 160 7.61 -16.98 7.93
CA GLY A 160 7.89 -17.67 6.67
C GLY A 160 6.99 -18.87 6.43
N ASP A 161 6.68 -19.63 7.48
CA ASP A 161 5.79 -20.80 7.38
C ASP A 161 4.32 -20.41 7.24
N LEU A 162 3.88 -19.34 7.90
CA LEU A 162 2.53 -18.78 7.69
C LEU A 162 2.35 -18.26 6.25
N LEU A 163 3.37 -17.65 5.65
CA LEU A 163 3.32 -17.25 4.24
C LEU A 163 3.12 -18.45 3.31
N LYS A 164 3.89 -19.53 3.53
CA LYS A 164 3.73 -20.77 2.73
C LYS A 164 2.35 -21.37 2.92
N GLN A 165 1.80 -21.35 4.14
CA GLN A 165 0.47 -21.85 4.43
C GLN A 165 -0.61 -21.03 3.70
N LYS A 166 -0.47 -19.70 3.70
CA LYS A 166 -1.34 -18.79 2.95
C LYS A 166 -1.29 -19.07 1.44
N ASP A 167 -0.09 -19.24 0.88
CA ASP A 167 0.08 -19.55 -0.54
C ASP A 167 -0.50 -20.92 -0.91
N ALA A 168 -0.36 -21.92 -0.03
CA ALA A 168 -0.95 -23.24 -0.22
C ALA A 168 -2.50 -23.20 -0.14
N GLU A 169 -3.08 -22.39 0.74
CA GLU A 169 -4.53 -22.18 0.80
C GLU A 169 -5.07 -21.35 -0.36
N LEU A 170 -4.26 -20.46 -0.95
CA LEU A 170 -4.63 -19.70 -2.15
C LEU A 170 -4.61 -20.53 -3.45
N GLN A 171 -3.85 -21.63 -3.47
CA GLN A 171 -3.77 -22.55 -4.61
C GLN A 171 -4.80 -23.69 -4.56
N LYS A 172 -5.57 -23.78 -3.48
CA LYS A 172 -6.57 -24.82 -3.24
C LYS A 172 -7.97 -24.38 -3.65
#